data_AF-A0A920IP07-F1
#
_entry.id   AF-A0A920IP07-F1
#
_cell.length_a   1.000
_cell.length_b   1.000
_cell.length_c   1.000
_cell.angle_alpha   90.00
_cell.angle_beta   90.00
_cell.angle_gamma   90.00
#
_symmetry.space_group_name_H-M   'P 1'
#
loop_
_entity.id
_entity.type
_entity.pdbx_description
1 polymer ?
#
loop_
_entity_poly.entity_id
_entity_poly.type
_entity_poly.pdbx_seq_one_letter_code
_entity_poly.pdbx_strand_id
1 'polypeptide(L)'
;MALAHLGFAAVVLGAVVVSQENQERDLRMAVGDTETLGAYRFELMSLGQQPGPNYLADQAVFEVRRDQELIAVLIPEKRRYFASGQIMTEAAIDASLWRISTSR
;
A
#
# COMPACT_ATOMS: atom_id res chain seq x y z
N MET A 1 26.57 31.69 4.66
CA MET A 1 25.16 31.90 5.06
C MET A 1 24.17 31.57 3.94
N ALA A 2 24.25 32.17 2.75
CA ALA A 2 23.28 31.93 1.67
C ALA A 2 23.16 30.45 1.23
N LEU A 3 24.28 29.73 1.06
CA LEU A 3 24.28 28.29 0.71
C LEU A 3 23.56 27.41 1.75
N ALA A 4 23.71 27.71 3.05
CA ALA A 4 23.03 26.99 4.11
C ALA A 4 21.50 27.24 4.10
N HIS A 5 21.08 28.48 3.78
CA HIS A 5 19.66 28.82 3.66
C HIS A 5 19.03 28.21 2.40
N LEU A 6 19.78 28.12 1.29
CA LEU A 6 19.33 27.45 0.07
C LEU A 6 19.12 25.94 0.29
N GLY A 7 20.03 25.28 1.02
CA GLY A 7 19.86 23.87 1.39
C GLY A 7 18.62 23.64 2.24
N PHE A 8 18.39 24.50 3.24
CA PHE A 8 17.20 24.43 4.08
C PHE A 8 15.91 24.69 3.28
N ALA A 9 15.90 25.70 2.41
CA ALA A 9 14.77 25.99 1.54
C ALA A 9 14.42 24.81 0.62
N ALA A 10 15.43 24.11 0.08
CA ALA A 10 15.22 22.93 -0.77
C ALA A 10 14.56 21.77 0.00
N VAL A 11 15.00 21.49 1.24
CA VAL A 11 14.39 20.44 2.08
C VAL A 11 12.95 20.79 2.42
N VAL A 12 12.67 22.05 2.80
CA VAL A 12 11.32 22.50 3.10
C VAL A 12 10.42 22.39 1.88
N LEU A 13 10.88 22.82 0.70
CA LEU A 13 10.12 22.67 -0.55
C LEU A 13 9.83 21.20 -0.86
N GLY A 14 10.83 20.32 -0.73
CA GLY A 14 10.63 18.89 -0.93
C GLY A 14 9.60 18.29 0.04
N ALA A 15 9.69 18.64 1.32
CA ALA A 15 8.75 18.17 2.33
C ALA A 15 7.31 18.64 2.06
N VAL A 16 7.13 19.90 1.62
CA VAL A 16 5.81 20.45 1.28
C VAL A 16 5.22 19.73 0.06
N VAL A 17 6.01 19.51 -0.99
CA VAL A 17 5.54 18.80 -2.19
C VAL A 17 5.10 17.38 -1.84
N VAL A 18 5.93 16.62 -1.11
CA VAL A 18 5.59 15.25 -0.70
C VAL A 18 4.35 15.24 0.20
N SER A 19 4.24 16.18 1.14
CA SER A 19 3.10 16.25 2.04
C SER A 19 1.78 16.58 1.33
N GLN A 20 1.81 17.35 0.24
CA GLN A 20 0.59 17.67 -0.51
C GLN A 20 0.13 16.52 -1.42
N GLU A 21 1.06 15.74 -1.96
CA GLU A 21 0.75 14.62 -2.85
C GLU A 21 0.45 13.31 -2.11
N ASN A 22 0.73 13.25 -0.80
CA ASN A 22 0.42 12.07 0.00
C ASN A 22 -1.09 11.97 0.27
N GLN A 23 -1.75 11.01 -0.38
CA GLN A 23 -3.16 10.69 -0.16
C GLN A 23 -3.27 9.36 0.58
N GLU A 24 -3.82 9.40 1.79
CA GLU A 24 -4.04 8.24 2.65
C GLU A 24 -5.48 8.24 3.16
N ARG A 25 -6.09 7.05 3.24
CA ARG A 25 -7.43 6.87 3.80
C ARG A 25 -7.47 5.60 4.64
N ASP A 26 -7.73 5.78 5.93
CA ASP A 26 -7.99 4.68 6.84
C ASP A 26 -9.48 4.36 6.85
N LEU A 27 -9.85 3.30 6.13
CA LEU A 27 -11.24 2.89 5.97
C LEU A 27 -11.40 1.45 6.47
N ARG A 28 -12.54 1.19 7.12
CA ARG A 28 -12.95 -0.17 7.46
C ARG A 28 -13.71 -0.73 6.27
N MET A 29 -13.12 -1.70 5.58
CA MET A 29 -13.73 -2.39 4.45
C MET A 29 -14.19 -3.80 4.86
N ALA A 30 -15.33 -4.22 4.33
CA ALA A 30 -15.79 -5.60 4.30
C ALA A 30 -15.55 -6.22 2.91
N VAL A 31 -15.60 -7.55 2.82
CA VAL A 31 -15.48 -8.24 1.54
C VAL A 31 -16.63 -7.82 0.62
N GLY A 32 -16.29 -7.39 -0.59
CA GLY A 32 -17.20 -6.80 -1.58
C GLY A 32 -17.26 -5.27 -1.53
N ASP A 33 -16.73 -4.63 -0.48
CA ASP A 33 -16.67 -3.17 -0.43
C ASP A 33 -15.66 -2.65 -1.45
N THR A 34 -16.00 -1.51 -2.05
CA THR A 34 -15.13 -0.83 -2.98
C THR A 34 -14.94 0.62 -2.58
N GLU A 35 -13.70 1.09 -2.63
CA GLU A 35 -13.35 2.47 -2.34
C GLU A 35 -12.50 3.08 -3.46
N THR A 36 -12.65 4.38 -3.67
CA THR A 36 -11.92 5.11 -4.71
C THR A 36 -10.94 6.09 -4.10
N LEU A 37 -9.69 6.04 -4.56
CA LEU A 37 -8.63 6.98 -4.19
C LEU A 37 -7.99 7.53 -5.46
N GLY A 38 -8.23 8.82 -5.74
CA GLY A 38 -7.85 9.43 -7.02
C GLY A 38 -8.55 8.75 -8.21
N ALA A 39 -7.77 8.25 -9.17
CA ALA A 39 -8.26 7.53 -10.34
C ALA A 39 -8.33 6.00 -10.16
N TYR A 40 -7.99 5.48 -8.96
CA TYR A 40 -7.92 4.06 -8.68
C TYR A 40 -9.11 3.61 -7.83
N ARG A 41 -9.64 2.44 -8.17
CA ARG A 41 -10.73 1.77 -7.48
C ARG A 41 -10.20 0.51 -6.82
N PHE A 42 -10.29 0.43 -5.50
CA PHE A 42 -9.83 -0.67 -4.66
C PHE A 42 -11.01 -1.50 -4.19
N GLU A 43 -11.09 -2.75 -4.61
CA GLU A 43 -12.15 -3.69 -4.22
C GLU A 43 -11.57 -4.77 -3.31
N LEU A 44 -12.14 -4.97 -2.12
CA LEU A 44 -11.74 -6.05 -1.23
C LEU A 44 -12.43 -7.35 -1.66
N MET A 45 -11.69 -8.23 -2.32
CA MET A 45 -12.23 -9.47 -2.89
C MET A 45 -12.38 -10.58 -1.86
N SER A 46 -11.44 -10.68 -0.92
CA SER A 46 -11.49 -11.69 0.13
C SER A 46 -10.65 -11.29 1.35
N LEU A 47 -11.03 -11.83 2.49
CA LEU A 47 -10.30 -11.73 3.75
C LEU A 47 -10.40 -13.08 4.45
N GLY A 48 -9.26 -13.67 4.82
CA GLY A 48 -9.24 -15.00 5.43
C GLY A 48 -7.93 -15.33 6.10
N GLN A 49 -7.91 -16.47 6.80
CA GLN A 49 -6.70 -16.99 7.42
C GLN A 49 -6.05 -18.03 6.50
N GLN A 50 -4.75 -17.86 6.24
CA GLN A 50 -3.95 -18.77 5.46
C GLN A 50 -2.85 -19.39 6.33
N PRO A 51 -2.84 -20.72 6.51
CA PRO A 51 -1.76 -21.40 7.23
C PRO A 51 -0.49 -21.43 6.40
N GLY A 52 0.61 -20.95 6.97
CA GLY A 52 1.96 -21.08 6.44
C GLY A 52 2.78 -22.14 7.19
N PRO A 53 4.00 -22.45 6.74
CA PRO A 53 4.82 -23.51 7.34
C PRO A 53 5.20 -23.28 8.81
N ASN A 54 5.32 -22.03 9.24
CA ASN A 54 5.65 -21.64 10.62
C ASN A 54 4.90 -20.39 11.09
N TYR A 55 3.80 -20.05 10.40
CA TYR A 55 3.00 -18.88 10.73
C TYR A 55 1.53 -19.08 10.35
N LEU A 56 0.65 -18.31 10.96
CA LEU A 56 -0.73 -18.11 10.50
C LEU A 56 -0.84 -16.69 9.97
N ALA A 57 -1.28 -16.53 8.72
CA ALA A 57 -1.47 -15.21 8.10
C ALA A 57 -2.94 -14.85 8.03
N ASP A 58 -3.30 -13.65 8.49
CA ASP A 58 -4.54 -13.01 8.05
C ASP A 58 -4.23 -12.34 6.71
N GLN A 59 -4.76 -12.88 5.61
CA GLN A 59 -4.51 -12.43 4.24
C GLN A 59 -5.75 -11.71 3.71
N ALA A 60 -5.55 -10.55 3.07
CA ALA A 60 -6.57 -9.86 2.30
C ALA A 60 -6.18 -9.86 0.82
N VAL A 61 -7.16 -9.93 -0.08
CA VAL A 61 -6.96 -9.80 -1.52
C VAL A 61 -7.71 -8.57 -2.01
N PHE A 62 -6.97 -7.60 -2.55
CA PHE A 62 -7.53 -6.40 -3.15
C PHE A 62 -7.30 -6.40 -4.65
N GLU A 63 -8.32 -6.06 -5.42
CA GLU A 63 -8.18 -5.71 -6.82
C GLU A 63 -8.12 -4.20 -6.98
N VAL A 64 -7.13 -3.72 -7.73
CA VAL A 64 -6.94 -2.31 -8.05
C VAL A 64 -7.24 -2.11 -9.52
N ARG A 65 -8.29 -1.36 -9.81
CA ARG A 65 -8.71 -1.04 -11.17
C ARG A 65 -8.57 0.46 -11.43
N ARG A 66 -8.28 0.82 -12.68
CA ARG A 66 -8.40 2.19 -13.19
C ARG A 66 -9.45 2.14 -14.29
N ASP A 67 -10.54 2.86 -14.10
CA ASP A 67 -11.73 2.77 -14.95
C ASP A 67 -12.28 1.33 -15.04
N GLN A 68 -12.00 0.62 -16.13
CA GLN A 68 -12.38 -0.79 -16.34
C GLN A 68 -11.18 -1.75 -16.45
N GLU A 69 -9.95 -1.23 -16.39
CA GLU A 69 -8.73 -2.02 -16.53
C GLU A 69 -8.21 -2.46 -15.15
N LEU A 70 -7.88 -3.75 -15.02
CA LEU A 70 -7.22 -4.30 -13.84
C LEU A 70 -5.74 -3.93 -13.88
N ILE A 71 -5.30 -3.14 -12.90
CA ILE A 71 -3.92 -2.65 -12.80
C ILE A 71 -3.07 -3.57 -11.94
N ALA A 72 -3.60 -4.03 -10.81
CA ALA A 72 -2.87 -4.88 -9.88
C ALA A 72 -3.81 -5.67 -8.97
N VAL A 73 -3.29 -6.78 -8.45
CA VAL A 73 -3.88 -7.51 -7.32
C VAL A 73 -2.92 -7.39 -6.14
N LEU A 74 -3.38 -6.81 -5.04
CA LEU A 74 -2.59 -6.62 -3.82
C LEU A 74 -2.97 -7.70 -2.82
N ILE A 75 -1.98 -8.40 -2.27
CA ILE A 75 -2.18 -9.49 -1.31
C ILE A 75 -1.41 -9.17 -0.03
N PRO A 76 -1.82 -8.17 0.76
CA PRO A 76 -1.19 -7.89 2.04
C PRO A 76 -1.51 -8.99 3.06
N GLU A 77 -0.56 -9.24 3.96
CA GLU A 77 -0.68 -10.27 4.98
C GLU A 77 -0.27 -9.74 6.36
N LYS A 78 -0.98 -10.17 7.40
CA LYS A 78 -0.54 -10.02 8.78
C LYS A 78 -0.23 -11.40 9.35
N ARG A 79 1.06 -11.69 9.55
CA ARG A 79 1.60 -12.99 9.94
C ARG A 79 1.81 -13.08 11.44
N ARG A 80 1.41 -14.20 12.05
CA ARG A 80 1.74 -14.59 13.42
C ARG A 80 2.63 -15.82 13.39
N TYR A 81 3.87 -15.71 13.87
CA TYR A 81 4.83 -16.81 13.91
C TYR A 81 4.66 -17.66 15.17
N PHE A 82 4.59 -18.98 15.03
CA PHE A 82 4.32 -19.86 16.15
C PHE A 82 5.51 -19.99 17.11
N ALA A 83 6.73 -20.05 16.57
CA ALA A 83 7.94 -20.27 17.36
C ALA A 83 8.31 -19.06 18.26
N SER A 84 8.15 -17.83 17.75
CA SER A 84 8.51 -16.61 18.47
C SER A 84 7.32 -15.88 19.10
N GLY A 85 6.09 -16.19 18.68
CA GLY A 85 4.89 -15.43 19.02
C GLY A 85 4.82 -14.04 18.36
N GLN A 86 5.77 -13.69 17.50
CA GLN A 86 5.87 -12.37 16.88
C GLN A 86 4.77 -12.18 15.83
N ILE A 87 4.20 -10.97 15.79
CA ILE A 87 3.26 -10.54 14.75
C ILE A 87 3.98 -9.55 13.83
N MET A 88 3.92 -9.80 12.52
CA MET A 88 4.54 -8.98 11.49
C MET A 88 3.53 -8.70 10.36
N THR A 89 3.69 -7.58 9.67
CA THR A 89 2.85 -7.21 8.53
C THR A 89 3.69 -7.22 7.26
N GLU A 90 3.23 -7.96 6.25
CA GLU A 90 3.73 -7.89 4.89
C GLU A 90 2.81 -6.95 4.11
N ALA A 91 3.33 -5.77 3.78
CA ALA A 91 2.60 -4.79 2.99
C ALA A 91 2.74 -5.11 1.50
N ALA A 92 1.63 -5.04 0.76
CA ALA A 92 1.64 -5.17 -0.69
C ALA A 92 2.02 -3.83 -1.35
N ILE A 93 3.27 -3.40 -1.11
CA ILE A 93 3.83 -2.17 -1.67
C ILE A 93 4.73 -2.56 -2.84
N ASP A 94 4.44 -2.03 -4.03
CA ASP A 94 5.39 -2.11 -5.14
C ASP A 94 6.20 -0.82 -5.19
N ALA A 95 7.46 -0.98 -4.77
CA ALA A 95 8.48 0.05 -4.59
C ALA A 95 9.36 0.25 -5.85
N SER A 96 8.88 -0.16 -7.03
CA SER A 96 9.65 0.01 -8.26
C SER A 96 9.92 1.49 -8.56
N LEU A 97 11.20 1.82 -8.79
CA LEU A 97 11.68 3.17 -9.12
C LEU A 97 11.06 3.73 -10.42
N TRP A 98 10.57 2.84 -11.29
CA TRP A 98 10.14 3.15 -12.65
C TRP A 98 8.71 2.72 -12.93
N ARG A 99 7.77 2.97 -12.01
CA ARG A 99 6.34 2.71 -12.27
C ARG A 99 5.80 3.62 -13.39
N ILE A 100 6.13 3.29 -14.64
CA ILE A 100 5.45 3.66 -15.86
C ILE A 100 4.64 2.42 -16.22
N SER A 101 3.32 2.52 -16.05
CA SER A 101 2.30 1.54 -16.45
C SER A 101 2.79 0.52 -17.47
N THR A 102 3.12 -0.70 -17.05
CA THR A 102 3.14 -1.83 -17.96
C THR A 102 2.54 -3.03 -17.25
N SER A 103 1.27 -3.28 -17.55
CA SER A 103 0.59 -4.55 -17.34
C SER A 103 1.45 -5.71 -17.83
N ARG A 104 1.71 -6.71 -16.99
CA ARG A 104 1.84 -8.10 -17.40
C ARG A 104 1.34 -9.02 -16.29
#